data_AF-C4FQL7-F1
#
_entry.id   AF-C4FQL7-F1
#
_cell.length_a   1.000
_cell.length_b   1.000
_cell.length_c   1.000
_cell.angle_alpha   90.00
_cell.angle_beta   90.00
_cell.angle_gamma   90.00
#
_symmetry.space_group_name_H-M   'P 1'
#
loop_
_entity.id
_entity.type
_entity.pdbx_description
1 polymer ?
#
loop_
_entity_poly.entity_id
_entity_poly.type
_entity_poly.pdbx_seq_one_letter_code
_entity_poly.pdbx_strand_id
1 'polypeptide(L)'
;MGTDTDKLTTRDIVNAFYNRYRIPNERDSINIVDSLGIHNNDIFHPNRRLSVWFSFGEQLYLSEEVYGYSPEKIYRGCLKAISEDIDSESQHQYLVFSVIIPLDKALTKGFYVSLGEAFTLQSFCNDRYLFNTTKLGISRDDTQYNYEYLEDNMYFGNQRVFIARAVFVFNPDNPILQQSANDELFEDIITISEELRELYAHELIEQAYRFGCLDLITI
;
A
#
# COMPACT_ATOMS: atom_id res chain seq x y z
N MET A 1 4.44 -8.69 40.47
CA MET A 1 5.40 -8.38 39.39
C MET A 1 4.66 -8.66 38.10
N GLY A 2 4.17 -7.61 37.44
CA GLY A 2 3.49 -7.75 36.15
C GLY A 2 4.53 -8.08 35.09
N THR A 3 4.29 -9.09 34.29
CA THR A 3 5.05 -9.37 33.08
C THR A 3 4.92 -8.16 32.16
N ASP A 4 6.03 -7.52 31.81
CA ASP A 4 6.12 -6.70 30.60
C ASP A 4 5.70 -7.61 29.44
N THR A 5 4.44 -7.55 29.06
CA THR A 5 3.99 -8.05 27.77
C THR A 5 4.63 -7.10 26.76
N ASP A 6 5.68 -7.58 26.08
CA ASP A 6 6.36 -6.86 25.01
C ASP A 6 5.31 -6.18 24.11
N LYS A 7 5.29 -4.84 24.13
CA LYS A 7 4.40 -4.07 23.26
C LYS A 7 4.79 -4.36 21.82
N LEU A 8 3.82 -4.78 21.02
CA LEU A 8 4.01 -4.99 19.59
C LEU A 8 4.28 -3.65 18.92
N THR A 9 5.35 -3.58 18.15
CA THR A 9 5.64 -2.41 17.32
C THR A 9 5.12 -2.60 15.90
N THR A 10 4.91 -1.51 15.15
CA THR A 10 4.64 -1.60 13.70
C THR A 10 5.76 -2.32 12.97
N ARG A 11 7.00 -2.22 13.46
CA ARG A 11 8.13 -3.03 13.00
C ARG A 11 7.93 -4.52 13.21
N ASP A 12 7.43 -4.94 14.36
CA ASP A 12 7.13 -6.35 14.63
C ASP A 12 6.03 -6.88 13.71
N ILE A 13 5.00 -6.07 13.42
CA ILE A 13 3.95 -6.40 12.44
C ILE A 13 4.56 -6.65 11.06
N VAL A 14 5.37 -5.71 10.55
CA VAL A 14 5.99 -5.82 9.22
C VAL A 14 6.95 -7.02 9.15
N ASN A 15 7.73 -7.25 10.20
CA ASN A 15 8.65 -8.39 10.27
C ASN A 15 7.90 -9.74 10.32
N ALA A 16 6.82 -9.82 11.10
CA ALA A 16 6.00 -11.02 11.17
C ALA A 16 5.33 -11.32 9.81
N PHE A 17 4.81 -10.28 9.14
CA PHE A 17 4.25 -10.39 7.78
C PHE A 17 5.29 -10.93 6.78
N TYR A 18 6.52 -10.37 6.78
CA TYR A 18 7.60 -10.91 5.97
C TYR A 18 7.85 -12.40 6.26
N ASN A 19 8.01 -12.77 7.53
CA ASN A 19 8.35 -14.14 7.89
C ASN A 19 7.25 -15.14 7.52
N ARG A 20 5.98 -14.72 7.50
CA ARG A 20 4.83 -15.53 7.07
C ARG A 20 4.83 -15.85 5.58
N TYR A 21 5.26 -14.91 4.73
CA TYR A 21 5.16 -15.01 3.27
C TYR A 21 6.50 -15.09 2.52
N ARG A 22 7.65 -14.99 3.22
CA ARG A 22 8.99 -15.06 2.59
C ARG A 22 9.27 -16.38 1.88
N ILE A 23 8.61 -17.47 2.30
CA ILE A 23 8.66 -18.76 1.63
C ILE A 23 7.41 -18.83 0.75
N PRO A 24 7.54 -18.91 -0.58
CA PRO A 24 6.41 -19.02 -1.48
C PRO A 24 5.51 -20.18 -1.07
N ASN A 25 4.22 -19.90 -0.93
CA ASN A 25 3.18 -20.88 -0.63
C ASN A 25 2.09 -20.76 -1.69
N GLU A 26 1.86 -21.83 -2.46
CA GLU A 26 0.85 -21.88 -3.53
C GLU A 26 -0.57 -21.57 -3.03
N ARG A 27 -0.83 -21.66 -1.73
CA ARG A 27 -2.15 -21.34 -1.13
C ARG A 27 -2.41 -19.85 -0.94
N ASP A 28 -1.36 -19.06 -0.72
CA ASP A 28 -1.52 -17.69 -0.25
C ASP A 28 -1.52 -16.66 -1.40
N SER A 29 -1.16 -17.08 -2.62
CA SER A 29 -1.06 -16.24 -3.83
C SER A 29 -0.26 -14.94 -3.66
N ILE A 30 0.56 -14.82 -2.61
CA ILE A 30 1.39 -13.65 -2.30
C ILE A 30 2.85 -13.98 -2.60
N ASN A 31 3.45 -13.13 -3.43
CA ASN A 31 4.86 -13.21 -3.75
C ASN A 31 5.57 -12.02 -3.10
N ILE A 32 6.47 -12.29 -2.15
CA ILE A 32 7.40 -11.27 -1.66
C ILE A 32 8.40 -10.96 -2.77
N VAL A 33 8.42 -9.69 -3.20
CA VAL A 33 9.30 -9.20 -4.25
C VAL A 33 10.47 -8.49 -3.59
N ASP A 34 11.68 -8.76 -4.06
CA ASP A 34 12.86 -7.97 -3.69
C ASP A 34 13.34 -7.21 -4.91
N SER A 35 13.84 -6.00 -4.69
CA SER A 35 14.41 -5.09 -5.68
C SER A 35 15.44 -5.72 -6.62
N LEU A 36 16.04 -6.86 -6.25
CA LEU A 36 17.04 -7.59 -7.04
C LEU A 36 16.90 -9.14 -6.98
N GLY A 37 15.83 -9.68 -6.42
CA GLY A 37 15.69 -11.14 -6.20
C GLY A 37 16.62 -11.74 -5.14
N ILE A 38 17.01 -10.97 -4.11
CA ILE A 38 18.11 -11.29 -3.16
C ILE A 38 17.70 -11.36 -1.67
N HIS A 39 16.46 -11.58 -1.24
CA HIS A 39 16.10 -11.43 0.19
C HIS A 39 16.42 -10.02 0.74
N ASN A 40 15.35 -9.35 1.12
CA ASN A 40 15.35 -8.02 1.71
C ASN A 40 16.40 -7.83 2.83
N ASN A 41 17.52 -7.18 2.52
CA ASN A 41 18.64 -6.99 3.45
C ASN A 41 18.38 -5.90 4.50
N ASP A 42 17.33 -5.07 4.34
CA ASP A 42 16.98 -4.05 5.34
C ASP A 42 16.49 -4.66 6.67
N ILE A 43 16.10 -5.95 6.67
CA ILE A 43 15.73 -6.70 7.90
C ILE A 43 16.93 -6.84 8.85
N PHE A 44 18.15 -6.92 8.32
CA PHE A 44 19.37 -7.08 9.12
C PHE A 44 19.97 -5.76 9.64
N HIS A 45 19.33 -4.63 9.32
CA HIS A 45 19.76 -3.31 9.78
C HIS A 45 18.72 -2.72 10.75
N PRO A 46 18.93 -2.85 12.07
CA PRO A 46 17.93 -2.44 13.08
C PRO A 46 17.61 -0.95 13.06
N ASN A 47 18.47 -0.12 12.47
CA ASN A 47 18.30 1.34 12.38
C ASN A 47 17.72 1.82 11.04
N ARG A 48 17.29 0.91 10.17
CA ARG A 48 16.63 1.25 8.91
C ARG A 48 15.16 0.91 8.98
N ARG A 49 14.34 1.78 8.38
CA ARG A 49 12.92 1.56 8.12
C ARG A 49 12.71 0.21 7.45
N LEU A 50 11.97 -0.68 8.11
CA LEU A 50 11.64 -1.97 7.53
C LEU A 50 10.50 -1.80 6.51
N SER A 51 10.70 -2.32 5.31
CA SER A 51 9.70 -2.32 4.23
C SER A 51 9.64 -3.68 3.56
N VAL A 52 8.44 -4.21 3.34
CA VAL A 52 8.19 -5.49 2.67
C VAL A 52 7.39 -5.22 1.41
N TRP A 53 7.92 -5.66 0.28
CA TRP A 53 7.31 -5.50 -1.02
C TRP A 53 6.69 -6.81 -1.47
N PHE A 54 5.50 -6.74 -2.05
CA PHE A 54 4.77 -7.94 -2.44
C PHE A 54 3.82 -7.70 -3.61
N SER A 55 3.47 -8.77 -4.30
CA SER A 55 2.46 -8.79 -5.35
C SER A 55 1.54 -10.00 -5.18
N PHE A 56 0.37 -9.95 -5.82
CA PHE A 56 -0.52 -11.11 -5.91
C PHE A 56 -0.24 -11.87 -7.21
N GLY A 57 -0.30 -13.20 -7.16
CA GLY A 57 -0.07 -14.11 -8.30
C GLY A 57 -1.04 -13.93 -9.47
N GLU A 58 -2.14 -13.21 -9.27
CA GLU A 58 -3.13 -12.86 -10.29
C GLU A 58 -3.56 -11.40 -10.10
N GLN A 59 -2.82 -10.45 -10.63
CA GLN A 59 -3.28 -9.05 -10.66
C GLN A 59 -4.08 -8.76 -11.91
N LEU A 60 -5.31 -9.28 -12.00
CA LEU A 60 -6.28 -8.86 -13.01
C LEU A 60 -7.71 -9.07 -12.45
N TYR A 61 -8.44 -8.02 -12.04
CA TYR A 61 -9.86 -7.78 -12.39
C TYR A 61 -10.42 -6.53 -11.65
N LEU A 62 -11.09 -5.65 -12.40
CA LEU A 62 -12.17 -4.79 -11.87
C LEU A 62 -13.49 -5.36 -12.45
N SER A 63 -14.59 -5.34 -11.71
CA SER A 63 -15.87 -5.91 -12.17
C SER A 63 -16.68 -4.92 -13.03
N GLU A 64 -17.45 -5.44 -13.99
CA GLU A 64 -18.27 -4.68 -14.96
C GLU A 64 -19.40 -3.86 -14.30
N GLU A 65 -19.79 -4.28 -13.10
CA GLU A 65 -21.06 -3.90 -12.49
C GLU A 65 -21.10 -2.46 -11.97
N VAL A 66 -19.96 -1.81 -11.73
CA VAL A 66 -19.92 -0.48 -11.11
C VAL A 66 -19.99 0.65 -12.15
N TYR A 67 -19.53 0.44 -13.40
CA TYR A 67 -19.31 1.54 -14.33
C TYR A 67 -19.86 1.36 -15.76
N GLY A 68 -20.44 0.21 -16.12
CA GLY A 68 -21.08 0.03 -17.43
C GLY A 68 -20.13 0.15 -18.65
N TYR A 69 -18.83 0.10 -18.41
CA TYR A 69 -17.77 -0.05 -19.41
C TYR A 69 -17.08 -1.38 -19.19
N SER A 70 -16.61 -2.04 -20.25
CA SER A 70 -15.90 -3.32 -20.11
C SER A 70 -14.55 -3.13 -19.40
N PRO A 71 -14.37 -3.65 -18.17
CA PRO A 71 -13.23 -3.52 -17.28
C PRO A 71 -12.16 -4.57 -17.60
N GLU A 72 -12.31 -5.31 -18.71
CA GLU A 72 -11.33 -6.30 -19.15
C GLU A 72 -9.96 -5.69 -19.43
N LYS A 73 -9.81 -4.36 -19.29
CA LYS A 73 -8.69 -3.63 -19.84
C LYS A 73 -8.10 -2.47 -19.03
N ILE A 74 -7.87 -2.61 -17.71
CA ILE A 74 -6.98 -1.68 -16.97
C ILE A 74 -6.05 -2.49 -16.06
N TYR A 75 -4.93 -2.95 -16.63
CA TYR A 75 -4.05 -3.91 -15.99
C TYR A 75 -2.58 -3.51 -16.05
N ARG A 76 -2.10 -2.82 -15.03
CA ARG A 76 -0.66 -2.66 -14.80
C ARG A 76 -0.31 -3.44 -13.56
N GLY A 77 0.62 -4.39 -13.70
CA GLY A 77 1.23 -5.05 -12.55
C GLY A 77 1.74 -3.97 -11.60
N CYS A 78 1.09 -3.82 -10.46
CA CYS A 78 1.47 -2.89 -9.41
C CYS A 78 2.24 -3.66 -8.34
N LEU A 79 3.25 -3.02 -7.77
CA LEU A 79 3.92 -3.54 -6.60
C LEU A 79 3.26 -2.93 -5.37
N LYS A 80 2.97 -3.76 -4.37
CA LYS A 80 2.48 -3.28 -3.07
C LYS A 80 3.65 -3.27 -2.10
N ALA A 81 3.64 -2.34 -1.16
CA ALA A 81 4.62 -2.32 -0.08
C ALA A 81 3.95 -1.95 1.24
N ILE A 82 4.37 -2.65 2.29
CA ILE A 82 4.06 -2.30 3.67
C ILE A 82 5.36 -1.93 4.37
N SER A 83 5.36 -0.85 5.14
CA SER A 83 6.56 -0.41 5.87
C SER A 83 6.21 0.24 7.17
N GLU A 84 7.16 0.27 8.09
CA GLU A 84 7.01 0.86 9.41
C GLU A 84 7.77 2.19 9.50
N ASP A 85 7.37 3.04 10.42
CA ASP A 85 8.17 4.19 10.86
C ASP A 85 7.82 4.49 12.33
N ILE A 86 8.69 5.24 13.00
CA ILE A 86 8.46 5.70 14.37
C ILE A 86 8.94 7.13 14.53
N ASP A 87 8.09 8.00 15.08
CA ASP A 87 8.52 9.32 15.51
C ASP A 87 9.16 9.21 16.90
N SER A 88 10.46 9.43 16.97
CA SER A 88 11.22 9.34 18.21
C SER A 88 10.79 10.33 19.30
N GLU A 89 10.20 11.47 18.94
CA GLU A 89 9.77 12.49 19.91
C GLU A 89 8.40 12.15 20.50
N SER A 90 7.41 11.90 19.64
CA SER A 90 6.03 11.62 20.05
C SER A 90 5.75 10.16 20.36
N GLN A 91 6.67 9.26 19.99
CA GLN A 91 6.53 7.79 20.05
C GLN A 91 5.36 7.26 19.21
N HIS A 92 4.78 8.08 18.33
CA HIS A 92 3.80 7.60 17.36
C HIS A 92 4.45 6.55 16.45
N GLN A 93 3.70 5.48 16.22
CA GLN A 93 4.11 4.43 15.30
C GLN A 93 3.30 4.53 14.02
N TYR A 94 3.96 4.30 12.90
CA TYR A 94 3.36 4.42 11.59
C TYR A 94 3.39 3.08 10.87
N LEU A 95 2.30 2.78 10.18
CA LEU A 95 2.23 1.69 9.22
C LEU A 95 1.87 2.28 7.86
N VAL A 96 2.79 2.18 6.91
CA VAL A 96 2.70 2.83 5.60
C VAL A 96 2.45 1.80 4.52
N PHE A 97 1.26 1.89 3.94
CA PHE A 97 0.81 1.14 2.78
C PHE A 97 1.13 1.93 1.52
N SER A 98 1.75 1.29 0.54
CA SER A 98 2.07 1.88 -0.76
C SER A 98 1.63 0.99 -1.90
N VAL A 99 1.06 1.60 -2.93
CA VAL A 99 0.83 0.97 -4.24
C VAL A 99 1.71 1.70 -5.25
N ILE A 100 2.60 0.95 -5.90
CA ILE A 100 3.59 1.45 -6.85
C ILE A 100 3.19 1.00 -8.25
N ILE A 101 2.89 1.96 -9.11
CA ILE A 101 2.36 1.74 -10.45
C ILE A 101 3.41 2.14 -11.49
N PRO A 102 3.89 1.21 -12.32
CA PRO A 102 4.78 1.52 -13.43
C PRO A 102 4.04 2.32 -14.53
N LEU A 103 4.74 3.28 -15.12
CA LEU A 103 4.18 4.22 -16.11
C LEU A 103 4.85 4.04 -17.47
N ASP A 104 4.05 4.04 -18.54
CA ASP A 104 4.44 3.77 -19.94
C ASP A 104 4.67 5.05 -20.77
N LYS A 105 4.67 6.23 -20.12
CA LYS A 105 4.83 7.57 -20.73
C LYS A 105 3.67 8.04 -21.63
N ALA A 106 2.55 7.30 -21.71
CA ALA A 106 1.38 7.72 -22.47
C ALA A 106 0.78 9.03 -21.93
N LEU A 107 0.81 9.20 -20.60
CA LEU A 107 0.31 10.38 -19.90
C LEU A 107 1.46 11.23 -19.36
N THR A 108 1.23 12.54 -19.30
CA THR A 108 2.23 13.51 -18.83
C THR A 108 2.40 13.44 -17.31
N LYS A 109 3.56 13.88 -16.80
CA LYS A 109 3.76 14.08 -15.35
C LYS A 109 2.66 14.94 -14.72
N GLY A 110 2.20 15.99 -15.43
CA GLY A 110 1.14 16.88 -14.95
C GLY A 110 -0.18 16.15 -14.68
N PHE A 111 -0.53 15.17 -15.53
CA PHE A 111 -1.69 14.31 -15.30
C PHE A 111 -1.56 13.55 -13.98
N TYR A 112 -0.41 12.89 -13.75
CA TYR A 112 -0.19 12.11 -12.53
C TYR A 112 -0.10 12.96 -11.26
N VAL A 113 0.42 14.19 -11.36
CA VAL A 113 0.39 15.14 -10.24
C VAL A 113 -1.05 15.51 -9.90
N SER A 114 -1.88 15.87 -10.89
CA SER A 114 -3.31 16.16 -10.71
C SER A 114 -4.07 14.96 -10.14
N LEU A 115 -3.74 13.74 -10.59
CA LEU A 115 -4.29 12.50 -10.05
C LEU A 115 -3.94 12.33 -8.57
N GLY A 116 -2.69 12.56 -8.18
CA GLY A 116 -2.27 12.50 -6.78
C GLY A 116 -2.97 13.50 -5.88
N GLU A 117 -3.13 14.75 -6.34
CA GLU A 117 -3.88 15.78 -5.61
C GLU A 117 -5.35 15.37 -5.42
N ALA A 118 -6.00 14.86 -6.46
CA ALA A 118 -7.37 14.37 -6.37
C ALA A 118 -7.51 13.16 -5.44
N PHE A 119 -6.62 12.18 -5.58
CA PHE A 119 -6.55 11.00 -4.72
C PHE A 119 -6.44 11.39 -3.24
N THR A 120 -5.47 12.22 -2.89
CA THR A 120 -5.26 12.63 -1.49
C THR A 120 -6.44 13.40 -0.91
N LEU A 121 -7.00 14.35 -1.67
CA LEU A 121 -8.17 15.13 -1.22
C LEU A 121 -9.40 14.24 -1.03
N GLN A 122 -9.68 13.34 -1.98
CA GLN A 122 -10.86 12.49 -1.93
C GLN A 122 -10.75 11.43 -0.83
N SER A 123 -9.57 10.82 -0.68
CA SER A 123 -9.30 9.89 0.42
C SER A 123 -9.43 10.57 1.78
N PHE A 124 -8.90 11.78 1.94
CA PHE A 124 -9.07 12.56 3.17
C PHE A 124 -10.56 12.84 3.47
N CYS A 125 -11.34 13.25 2.46
CA CYS A 125 -12.77 13.53 2.65
C CYS A 125 -13.57 12.28 3.04
N ASN A 126 -13.17 11.11 2.54
CA ASN A 126 -13.87 9.85 2.72
C ASN A 126 -13.26 8.95 3.81
N ASP A 127 -12.20 9.36 4.49
CA ASP A 127 -11.40 8.51 5.40
C ASP A 127 -12.27 7.75 6.43
N ARG A 128 -13.32 8.38 6.95
CA ARG A 128 -14.28 7.77 7.89
C ARG A 128 -14.93 6.48 7.39
N TYR A 129 -14.95 6.27 6.07
CA TYR A 129 -15.53 5.10 5.41
C TYR A 129 -14.49 4.18 4.79
N LEU A 130 -13.21 4.59 4.76
CA LEU A 130 -12.13 3.81 4.16
C LEU A 130 -11.50 2.85 5.17
N PHE A 131 -11.20 1.63 4.71
CA PHE A 131 -10.58 0.55 5.50
C PHE A 131 -11.34 0.16 6.78
N ASN A 132 -12.62 0.52 6.90
CA ASN A 132 -13.43 0.25 8.10
C ASN A 132 -13.92 -1.21 8.21
N THR A 133 -13.55 -2.04 7.24
CA THR A 133 -13.78 -3.49 7.17
C THR A 133 -12.67 -4.29 7.85
N THR A 134 -11.51 -3.66 8.09
CA THR A 134 -10.31 -4.29 8.63
C THR A 134 -10.04 -3.86 10.07
N LYS A 135 -9.47 -4.75 10.88
CA LYS A 135 -9.20 -4.46 12.30
C LYS A 135 -8.11 -3.40 12.43
N LEU A 136 -7.04 -3.48 11.62
CA LEU A 136 -6.00 -2.45 11.50
C LEU A 136 -6.60 -1.10 11.10
N GLY A 137 -7.51 -1.09 10.14
CA GLY A 137 -8.17 0.12 9.68
C GLY A 137 -9.02 0.77 10.77
N ILE A 138 -9.88 0.02 11.46
CA ILE A 138 -10.72 0.58 12.54
C ILE A 138 -9.88 1.06 13.73
N SER A 139 -8.72 0.43 13.96
CA SER A 139 -7.89 0.70 15.13
C SER A 139 -6.93 1.86 14.95
N ARG A 140 -6.74 2.42 13.74
CA ARG A 140 -5.84 3.57 13.53
C ARG A 140 -6.35 4.81 14.25
N ASP A 141 -5.44 5.62 14.79
CA ASP A 141 -5.79 6.90 15.43
C ASP A 141 -5.96 8.03 14.40
N ASP A 142 -5.22 7.96 13.29
CA ASP A 142 -5.30 8.90 12.17
C ASP A 142 -4.81 8.24 10.88
N THR A 143 -5.09 8.88 9.74
CA THR A 143 -4.59 8.50 8.42
C THR A 143 -4.01 9.70 7.68
N GLN A 144 -2.85 9.52 7.07
CA GLN A 144 -2.32 10.48 6.10
C GLN A 144 -2.27 9.85 4.70
N TYR A 145 -2.70 10.60 3.69
CA TYR A 145 -2.69 10.16 2.30
C TYR A 145 -1.68 10.98 1.51
N ASN A 146 -0.76 10.28 0.84
CA ASN A 146 0.35 10.92 0.13
C ASN A 146 0.52 10.27 -1.24
N TYR A 147 1.17 10.98 -2.16
CA TYR A 147 1.57 10.43 -3.45
C TYR A 147 2.97 10.89 -3.85
N GLU A 148 3.60 10.12 -4.73
CA GLU A 148 4.88 10.48 -5.35
C GLU A 148 4.89 10.14 -6.85
N TYR A 149 5.62 10.93 -7.61
CA TYR A 149 5.97 10.64 -8.99
C TYR A 149 7.50 10.58 -9.10
N LEU A 150 8.03 9.42 -9.46
CA LEU A 150 9.46 9.22 -9.62
C LEU A 150 9.79 8.99 -11.09
N GLU A 151 10.67 9.83 -11.65
CA GLU A 151 11.15 9.71 -13.04
C GLU A 151 12.03 8.47 -13.21
N ASP A 152 12.90 8.23 -12.24
CA ASP A 152 13.81 7.08 -12.18
C ASP A 152 13.59 6.35 -10.86
N ASN A 153 13.54 5.02 -10.91
CA ASN A 153 13.53 4.17 -9.73
C ASN A 153 14.12 2.79 -10.03
N MET A 154 14.66 2.19 -8.98
CA MET A 154 15.24 0.85 -9.03
C MET A 154 14.20 -0.28 -9.13
N TYR A 155 12.92 -0.01 -8.90
CA TYR A 155 11.88 -1.04 -8.74
C TYR A 155 11.43 -1.65 -10.08
N PHE A 156 11.40 -0.85 -11.14
CA PHE A 156 10.99 -1.28 -12.48
C PHE A 156 12.05 -0.96 -13.54
N GLY A 157 13.34 -1.19 -13.23
CA GLY A 157 14.42 -1.00 -14.21
C GLY A 157 14.54 0.43 -14.74
N ASN A 158 14.37 1.44 -13.88
CA ASN A 158 14.33 2.86 -14.21
C ASN A 158 13.12 3.29 -15.08
N GLN A 159 12.06 2.48 -15.14
CA GLN A 159 10.76 2.92 -15.65
C GLN A 159 10.10 3.85 -14.64
N ARG A 160 9.55 4.99 -15.07
CA ARG A 160 8.78 5.92 -14.24
C ARG A 160 7.71 5.23 -13.40
N VAL A 161 7.51 5.68 -12.17
CA VAL A 161 6.44 5.18 -11.30
C VAL A 161 5.60 6.29 -10.70
N PHE A 162 4.34 5.98 -10.47
CA PHE A 162 3.46 6.70 -9.55
C PHE A 162 3.27 5.87 -8.30
N ILE A 163 3.32 6.50 -7.13
CA ILE A 163 3.14 5.83 -5.84
C ILE A 163 1.97 6.49 -5.12
N ALA A 164 0.94 5.70 -4.78
CA ALA A 164 -0.14 6.12 -3.88
C ALA A 164 0.10 5.52 -2.49
N ARG A 165 -0.10 6.30 -1.42
CA ARG A 165 0.14 5.86 -0.04
C ARG A 165 -0.99 6.19 0.91
N ALA A 166 -1.19 5.28 1.87
CA ALA A 166 -1.94 5.52 3.09
C ALA A 166 -1.01 5.23 4.30
N VAL A 167 -0.91 6.18 5.22
CA VAL A 167 -0.08 6.11 6.42
C VAL A 167 -1.03 6.03 7.62
N PHE A 168 -1.10 4.87 8.24
CA PHE A 168 -1.86 4.71 9.49
C PHE A 168 -0.99 5.16 10.65
N VAL A 169 -1.54 6.02 11.49
CA VAL A 169 -0.91 6.54 12.69
C VAL A 169 -1.49 5.80 13.89
N PHE A 170 -0.61 5.35 14.79
CA PHE A 170 -0.98 4.72 16.04
C PHE A 170 -0.32 5.43 17.23
N ASN A 171 -1.14 5.80 18.19
CA ASN A 171 -0.72 6.29 19.49
C ASN A 171 0.01 5.18 20.29
N PRO A 172 0.98 5.52 21.16
CA PRO A 172 1.77 4.53 21.90
C PRO A 172 0.97 3.58 22.81
N ASP A 173 -0.26 3.95 23.15
CA ASP A 173 -1.19 3.19 23.99
C ASP A 173 -2.29 2.48 23.18
N ASN A 174 -2.24 2.57 21.84
CA ASN A 174 -3.23 1.94 20.97
C ASN A 174 -3.35 0.42 21.24
N PRO A 175 -4.55 -0.12 21.51
CA PRO A 175 -4.74 -1.53 21.84
C PRO A 175 -4.23 -2.52 20.78
N ILE A 176 -4.22 -2.14 19.50
CA ILE A 176 -3.74 -3.01 18.42
C ILE A 176 -2.24 -3.29 18.52
N LEU A 177 -1.50 -2.40 19.20
CA LEU A 177 -0.08 -2.51 19.50
C LEU A 177 0.20 -3.25 20.82
N GLN A 178 -0.83 -3.74 21.51
CA GLN A 178 -0.70 -4.49 22.77
C GLN A 178 -0.94 -6.01 22.59
N GLN A 179 -1.31 -6.44 21.38
CA GLN A 179 -1.51 -7.85 21.01
C GLN A 179 -0.30 -8.39 20.23
N SER A 180 -0.20 -9.70 20.02
CA SER A 180 0.83 -10.27 19.12
C SER A 180 0.39 -10.18 17.65
N ALA A 181 1.36 -10.11 16.73
CA ALA A 181 1.09 -10.27 15.31
C ALA A 181 0.43 -11.64 15.04
N ASN A 182 -0.61 -11.66 14.20
CA ASN A 182 -1.40 -12.85 13.91
C ASN A 182 -1.88 -12.84 12.44
N ASP A 183 -2.47 -13.95 11.99
CA ASP A 183 -2.93 -14.10 10.60
C ASP A 183 -4.02 -13.08 10.22
N GLU A 184 -4.88 -12.68 11.17
CA GLU A 184 -5.92 -11.65 10.97
C GLU A 184 -5.28 -10.30 10.58
N LEU A 185 -4.21 -9.87 11.26
CA LEU A 185 -3.48 -8.65 10.91
C LEU A 185 -2.79 -8.75 9.55
N PHE A 186 -2.41 -9.95 9.11
CA PHE A 186 -1.82 -10.15 7.79
C PHE A 186 -2.87 -10.04 6.69
N GLU A 187 -4.05 -10.61 6.90
CA GLU A 187 -5.22 -10.46 6.02
C GLU A 187 -5.67 -9.00 5.93
N ASP A 188 -5.63 -8.26 7.03
CA ASP A 188 -5.86 -6.81 7.03
C ASP A 188 -4.84 -6.08 6.14
N ILE A 189 -3.54 -6.40 6.24
CA ILE A 189 -2.50 -5.75 5.42
C ILE A 189 -2.76 -5.96 3.92
N ILE A 190 -3.12 -7.20 3.55
CA ILE A 190 -3.48 -7.60 2.19
C ILE A 190 -4.68 -6.80 1.70
N THR A 191 -5.75 -6.79 2.50
CA THR A 191 -7.02 -6.14 2.18
C THR A 191 -6.86 -4.63 2.04
N ILE A 192 -6.21 -3.96 3.00
CA ILE A 192 -5.93 -2.51 2.95
C ILE A 192 -5.11 -2.17 1.70
N SER A 193 -4.10 -2.98 1.37
CA SER A 193 -3.26 -2.73 0.19
C SER A 193 -4.04 -2.91 -1.12
N GLU A 194 -5.06 -3.76 -1.15
CA GLU A 194 -5.95 -3.94 -2.29
C GLU A 194 -6.98 -2.82 -2.39
N GLU A 195 -7.63 -2.45 -1.29
CA GLU A 195 -8.53 -1.29 -1.23
C GLU A 195 -7.79 -0.01 -1.67
N LEU A 196 -6.54 0.18 -1.27
CA LEU A 196 -5.71 1.32 -1.73
C LEU A 196 -5.47 1.29 -3.25
N ARG A 197 -5.27 0.11 -3.85
CA ARG A 197 -5.12 -0.04 -5.31
C ARG A 197 -6.42 0.29 -6.02
N GLU A 198 -7.56 -0.16 -5.50
CA GLU A 198 -8.89 0.14 -6.04
C GLU A 198 -9.20 1.63 -6.00
N LEU A 199 -8.89 2.30 -4.89
CA LEU A 199 -9.02 3.76 -4.77
C LEU A 199 -8.17 4.50 -5.82
N TYR A 200 -6.92 4.07 -6.01
CA TYR A 200 -6.08 4.62 -7.09
C TYR A 200 -6.71 4.40 -8.47
N ALA A 201 -7.20 3.19 -8.75
CA ALA A 201 -7.77 2.84 -10.05
C ALA A 201 -9.06 3.65 -10.33
N HIS A 202 -9.89 3.82 -9.31
CA HIS A 202 -11.07 4.68 -9.37
C HIS A 202 -10.71 6.11 -9.77
N GLU A 203 -9.77 6.72 -9.05
CA GLU A 203 -9.38 8.10 -9.34
C GLU A 203 -8.68 8.25 -10.68
N LEU A 204 -7.91 7.24 -11.10
CA LEU A 204 -7.29 7.23 -12.42
C LEU A 204 -8.34 7.32 -13.54
N ILE A 205 -9.43 6.55 -13.44
CA ILE A 205 -10.55 6.57 -14.40
C ILE A 205 -11.25 7.92 -14.37
N GLU A 206 -11.61 8.43 -13.19
CA GLU A 206 -12.25 9.73 -13.02
C GLU A 206 -11.42 10.87 -13.61
N GLN A 207 -10.12 10.88 -13.35
CA GLN A 207 -9.22 11.89 -13.89
C GLN A 207 -9.12 11.77 -15.42
N ALA A 208 -8.92 10.58 -15.98
CA ALA A 208 -8.87 10.48 -17.43
C ALA A 208 -10.18 10.83 -18.12
N TYR A 209 -11.33 10.57 -17.48
CA TYR A 209 -12.61 11.06 -17.98
C TYR A 209 -12.63 12.59 -18.03
N ARG A 210 -12.24 13.26 -16.93
CA ARG A 210 -12.18 14.74 -16.85
C ARG A 210 -11.22 15.35 -17.87
N PHE A 211 -10.11 14.69 -18.14
CA PHE A 211 -9.10 15.13 -19.10
C PHE A 211 -9.36 14.64 -20.54
N GLY A 212 -10.44 13.88 -20.78
CA GLY A 212 -10.80 13.37 -22.10
C GLY A 212 -9.75 12.42 -22.70
N CYS A 213 -9.04 11.67 -21.86
CA CYS A 213 -7.91 10.82 -22.25
C CYS A 213 -8.08 9.36 -21.79
N LEU A 214 -9.32 8.89 -21.65
CA LEU A 214 -9.62 7.51 -21.29
C LEU A 214 -9.00 6.49 -22.27
N ASP A 215 -8.92 6.85 -23.55
CA ASP A 215 -8.27 6.07 -24.60
C ASP A 215 -6.75 5.94 -24.41
N LEU A 216 -6.12 6.92 -23.78
CA LEU A 216 -4.71 6.92 -23.41
C LEU A 216 -4.42 6.16 -22.11
N ILE A 217 -5.46 5.86 -21.32
CA ILE A 217 -5.39 4.79 -20.31
C ILE A 217 -5.57 3.47 -21.05
N THR A 218 -4.59 3.18 -21.89
CA THR A 218 -4.43 1.89 -22.52
C THR A 218 -3.53 1.04 -21.62
N ILE A 219 -3.93 -0.22 -21.42
CA ILE A 219 -3.14 -1.29 -20.81
C ILE A 219 -1.85 -1.51 -21.61
#